data_AF-X1CTR4-F1
#
_entry.id   AF-X1CTR4-F1
#
_cell.length_a   1.000
_cell.length_b   1.000
_cell.length_c   1.000
_cell.angle_alpha   90.00
_cell.angle_beta   90.00
_cell.angle_gamma   90.00
#
_symmetry.space_group_name_H-M   'P 1'
#
loop_
_entity.id
_entity.type
_entity.pdbx_description
1 polymer ?
#
loop_
_entity_poly.entity_id
_entity_poly.type
_entity_poly.pdbx_seq_one_letter_code
_entity_poly.pdbx_strand_id
1 'polypeptide(L)'
;IAEPVPLFRQGLERLSQHGELHLKRLIIGGLDKVYELGRIFRNEGISTKHNPEFTMLESYEAYADYNDVMKMLEEMVAEVSRQVLGTDRIEFNGNTLNLKPPWARLGLRETIIKYSGIDFIKYCDADSLRAEMLKLKMEVDPKKD
;
A
#
# COMPACT_ATOMS: atom_id res chain seq x y z
N ILE A 1 12.41 -1.58 0.88
CA ILE A 1 12.42 -1.67 2.36
C ILE A 1 12.83 -0.28 2.84
N ALA A 2 12.01 0.38 3.68
CA ALA A 2 12.30 1.72 4.17
C ALA A 2 13.53 1.71 5.11
N GLU A 3 14.35 2.75 5.05
CA GLU A 3 15.54 2.82 5.91
C GLU A 3 15.14 3.04 7.37
N PRO A 4 15.70 2.26 8.31
CA PRO A 4 15.44 2.44 9.74
C PRO A 4 16.01 3.76 10.23
N VAL A 5 15.20 4.46 11.03
CA VAL A 5 15.67 5.61 11.82
C VAL A 5 16.66 5.07 12.87
N PRO A 6 17.96 5.41 12.80
CA PRO A 6 18.92 4.95 13.79
C PRO A 6 18.67 5.67 15.11
N LEU A 7 18.50 4.93 16.21
CA LEU A 7 18.40 5.49 17.56
C LEU A 7 19.62 5.11 18.40
N PHE A 8 20.30 6.13 18.93
CA PHE A 8 21.32 5.98 19.97
C PHE A 8 20.60 5.82 21.33
N ARG A 9 20.83 4.71 22.04
CA ARG A 9 20.04 4.33 23.22
C ARG A 9 20.37 5.18 24.46
N GLN A 10 19.38 5.95 24.93
CA GLN A 10 19.24 6.33 26.35
C GLN A 10 17.82 6.09 26.93
N GLY A 11 16.88 5.57 26.14
CA GLY A 11 15.50 5.27 26.60
C GLY A 11 14.89 4.12 25.80
N LEU A 12 13.96 3.40 26.41
CA LEU A 12 13.42 2.09 26.00
C LEU A 12 12.45 2.10 24.81
N GLU A 13 12.36 3.18 24.04
CA GLU A 13 11.41 3.30 22.93
C GLU A 13 12.08 2.99 21.59
N ARG A 14 11.61 1.91 20.93
CA ARG A 14 11.92 1.66 19.52
C ARG A 14 10.83 2.29 18.67
N LEU A 15 11.20 3.19 17.76
CA LEU A 15 10.29 3.65 16.72
C LEU A 15 9.92 2.46 15.83
N SER A 16 8.65 2.11 15.80
CA SER A 16 8.16 1.03 14.94
C SER A 16 8.06 1.53 13.51
N GLN A 17 8.67 0.80 12.59
CA GLN A 17 8.47 1.05 11.17
C GLN A 17 7.17 0.40 10.66
N HIS A 18 6.74 -0.72 11.24
CA HIS A 18 5.58 -1.50 10.81
C HIS A 18 5.05 -2.36 11.97
N GLY A 19 3.73 -2.37 12.20
CA GLY A 19 3.05 -3.16 13.22
C GLY A 19 2.91 -4.65 12.87
N GLU A 20 3.09 -5.00 11.59
CA GLU A 20 2.78 -6.30 10.98
C GLU A 20 3.23 -7.51 11.82
N LEU A 21 4.50 -7.54 12.23
CA LEU A 21 5.05 -8.69 12.94
C LEU A 21 4.43 -8.86 14.34
N HIS A 22 4.03 -7.77 14.99
CA HIS A 22 3.39 -7.82 16.31
C HIS A 22 1.93 -8.25 16.18
N LEU A 23 1.20 -7.69 15.23
CA LEU A 23 -0.19 -8.07 15.00
C LEU A 23 -0.33 -9.53 14.54
N LYS A 24 0.58 -10.03 13.71
CA LYS A 24 0.61 -11.46 13.36
C LYS A 24 0.88 -12.37 14.56
N ARG A 25 1.70 -11.94 15.54
CA ARG A 25 1.87 -12.69 16.79
C ARG A 25 0.59 -12.75 17.62
N LEU A 26 -0.24 -11.70 17.58
CA LEU A 26 -1.55 -11.71 18.22
C LEU A 26 -2.51 -12.71 17.55
N ILE A 27 -2.51 -12.79 16.21
CA ILE A 27 -3.25 -13.83 15.48
C ILE A 27 -2.81 -15.22 15.93
N ILE A 28 -1.50 -15.49 15.96
CA ILE A 28 -0.95 -16.77 16.45
C ILE A 28 -1.33 -17.02 17.92
N GLY A 29 -1.42 -15.96 18.72
CA GLY A 29 -1.87 -16.00 20.11
C GLY A 29 -3.36 -16.26 20.31
N GLY A 30 -4.12 -16.44 19.23
CA GLY A 30 -5.55 -16.78 19.27
C GLY A 30 -6.51 -15.59 19.19
N LEU A 31 -6.04 -14.39 18.83
CA LEU A 31 -6.92 -13.27 18.54
C LEU A 31 -7.30 -13.29 17.05
N ASP A 32 -8.54 -13.66 16.72
CA ASP A 32 -8.96 -13.87 15.33
C ASP A 32 -9.02 -12.58 14.49
N LYS A 33 -9.30 -11.43 15.11
CA LYS A 33 -9.36 -10.13 14.41
C LYS A 33 -8.67 -9.06 15.23
N VAL A 34 -7.67 -8.41 14.65
CA VAL A 34 -6.90 -7.34 15.31
C VAL A 34 -6.65 -6.19 14.35
N TYR A 35 -6.60 -4.98 14.89
CA TYR A 35 -6.17 -3.80 14.15
C TYR A 35 -5.37 -2.85 15.05
N GLU A 36 -4.56 -2.00 14.44
CA GLU A 36 -3.83 -0.93 15.11
C GLU A 36 -3.90 0.33 14.25
N LEU A 37 -4.26 1.46 14.88
CA LEU A 37 -4.11 2.80 14.30
C LEU A 37 -2.93 3.48 15.00
N GLY A 38 -1.76 3.41 14.39
CA GLY A 38 -0.49 3.75 15.02
C GLY A 38 0.34 4.73 14.23
N ARG A 39 1.40 5.24 14.86
CA ARG A 39 2.39 6.08 14.17
C ARG A 39 3.52 5.25 13.61
N ILE A 40 3.80 5.48 12.33
CA ILE A 40 4.88 4.85 11.59
C ILE A 40 5.96 5.87 11.29
N PHE A 41 7.21 5.45 11.47
CA PHE A 41 8.39 6.27 11.22
C PHE A 41 9.22 5.67 10.09
N ARG A 42 9.58 6.48 9.10
CA ARG A 42 10.46 6.10 7.98
C ARG A 42 11.56 7.14 7.81
N ASN A 43 12.81 6.68 7.71
CA ASN A 43 13.94 7.57 7.46
C ASN A 43 14.06 7.87 5.97
N GLU A 44 13.06 8.56 5.41
CA GLU A 44 12.94 8.90 4.00
C GLU A 44 12.81 10.42 3.83
N GLY A 45 13.12 10.93 2.63
CA GLY A 45 13.00 12.36 2.33
C GLY A 45 11.57 12.89 2.44
N ILE A 46 11.42 14.13 2.91
CA ILE A 46 10.12 14.82 2.99
C ILE A 46 9.67 15.24 1.59
N SER A 47 8.40 15.00 1.27
CA SER A 47 7.76 15.54 0.07
C SER A 47 6.28 15.85 0.34
N THR A 48 5.59 16.45 -0.62
CA THR A 48 4.13 16.67 -0.54
C THR A 48 3.31 15.40 -0.35
N LYS A 49 3.90 14.22 -0.63
CA LYS A 49 3.28 12.90 -0.48
C LYS A 49 3.91 12.03 0.61
N HIS A 50 5.04 12.44 1.18
CA HIS A 50 5.81 11.62 2.12
C HIS A 50 6.19 12.44 3.34
N ASN A 51 5.71 12.02 4.50
CA ASN A 51 6.15 12.53 5.79
C ASN A 51 6.93 11.42 6.51
N PRO A 52 8.10 11.70 7.11
CA PRO A 52 8.88 10.75 7.90
C PRO A 52 8.10 10.12 9.05
N GLU A 53 7.00 10.75 9.44
CA GLU A 53 6.11 10.31 10.49
C GLU A 53 4.66 10.35 9.96
N PHE A 54 3.99 9.20 9.80
CA PHE A 54 2.62 9.15 9.29
C PHE A 54 1.77 8.11 10.02
N THR A 55 0.46 8.34 10.05
CA THR A 55 -0.49 7.45 10.74
C THR A 55 -0.96 6.37 9.77
N MET A 56 -0.96 5.13 10.21
CA MET A 56 -1.39 3.98 9.40
C MET A 56 -2.34 3.10 10.21
N LEU A 57 -3.37 2.61 9.53
CA LEU A 57 -4.22 1.53 10.02
C LEU A 57 -3.67 0.21 9.47
N GLU A 58 -3.26 -0.68 10.36
CA GLU A 58 -2.95 -2.08 10.04
C GLU A 58 -4.04 -2.99 10.62
N SER A 59 -4.41 -4.04 9.89
CA SER A 59 -5.43 -4.99 10.34
C SER A 59 -5.12 -6.41 9.86
N TYR A 60 -5.50 -7.39 10.67
CA TYR A 60 -5.39 -8.82 10.38
C TYR A 60 -6.65 -9.55 10.82
N GLU A 61 -7.09 -10.47 9.98
CA GLU A 61 -8.24 -11.34 10.21
C GLU A 61 -7.85 -12.79 9.89
N ALA A 62 -8.03 -13.68 10.86
CA ALA A 62 -7.81 -15.11 10.69
C ALA A 62 -8.84 -15.69 9.70
N TYR A 63 -8.42 -16.65 8.89
CA TYR A 63 -9.24 -17.33 7.88
C TYR A 63 -9.75 -16.44 6.73
N ALA A 64 -9.34 -15.17 6.68
CA ALA A 64 -9.61 -14.28 5.56
C ALA A 64 -8.53 -14.38 4.48
N ASP A 65 -8.94 -14.20 3.23
CA ASP A 65 -8.02 -13.99 2.11
C ASP A 65 -7.98 -12.51 1.68
N TYR A 66 -7.24 -12.20 0.62
CA TYR A 66 -7.11 -10.83 0.14
C TYR A 66 -8.43 -10.27 -0.42
N ASN A 67 -9.38 -11.10 -0.85
CA ASN A 67 -10.71 -10.68 -1.30
C ASN A 67 -11.56 -10.16 -0.13
N ASP A 68 -11.48 -10.82 1.02
CA ASP A 68 -12.15 -10.35 2.24
C ASP A 68 -11.61 -9.00 2.68
N VAL A 69 -10.28 -8.84 2.70
CA VAL A 69 -9.62 -7.56 3.04
C VAL A 69 -9.98 -6.47 2.03
N MET A 70 -10.02 -6.83 0.75
CA MET A 70 -10.42 -5.94 -0.34
C MET A 70 -11.86 -5.42 -0.20
N LYS A 71 -12.78 -6.26 0.25
CA LYS A 71 -14.18 -5.91 0.52
C LYS A 71 -14.30 -5.05 1.79
N MET A 72 -13.64 -5.47 2.87
CA MET A 72 -13.61 -4.72 4.13
C MET A 72 -13.10 -3.29 3.90
N LEU A 73 -12.03 -3.12 3.12
CA LEU A 73 -11.43 -1.80 2.86
C LEU A 73 -12.39 -0.87 2.11
N GLU A 74 -13.02 -1.34 1.02
CA GLU A 74 -13.94 -0.50 0.23
C GLU A 74 -15.21 -0.14 1.02
N GLU A 75 -15.74 -1.08 1.81
CA GLU A 75 -16.89 -0.84 2.68
C GLU A 75 -16.54 0.18 3.78
N MET A 76 -15.39 0.01 4.45
CA MET A 76 -14.92 0.92 5.49
C MET A 76 -14.72 2.34 4.95
N VAL A 77 -14.02 2.51 3.83
CA VAL A 77 -13.74 3.84 3.26
C VAL A 77 -15.04 4.53 2.84
N ALA A 78 -15.95 3.81 2.19
CA ALA A 78 -17.22 4.37 1.77
C ALA A 78 -18.11 4.74 2.96
N GLU A 79 -18.11 3.94 4.03
CA GLU A 79 -18.85 4.22 5.25
C GLU A 79 -18.30 5.45 5.97
N VAL A 80 -16.98 5.56 6.12
CA VAL A 80 -16.35 6.76 6.69
C VAL A 80 -16.71 8.02 5.89
N SER A 81 -16.67 7.94 4.55
CA SER A 81 -17.08 9.07 3.69
C SER A 81 -18.53 9.47 3.92
N ARG A 82 -19.45 8.50 4.00
CA ARG A 82 -20.87 8.78 4.27
C ARG A 82 -21.09 9.38 5.65
N GLN A 83 -20.42 8.87 6.69
CA GLN A 83 -20.59 9.37 8.05
C GLN A 83 -20.01 10.78 8.23
N VAL A 84 -18.87 11.07 7.61
CA VAL A 84 -18.17 12.37 7.80
C VAL A 84 -18.66 13.43 6.82
N LEU A 85 -18.93 13.06 5.56
CA LEU A 85 -19.24 13.99 4.47
C LEU A 85 -20.69 13.91 3.99
N GLY A 86 -21.45 12.88 4.39
CA GLY A 86 -22.82 12.65 3.90
C GLY A 86 -22.92 12.11 2.48
N THR A 87 -21.79 11.78 1.84
CA THR A 87 -21.73 11.39 0.41
C THR A 87 -20.60 10.38 0.17
N ASP A 88 -20.75 9.57 -0.89
CA ASP A 88 -19.71 8.70 -1.44
C ASP A 88 -19.03 9.32 -2.68
N ARG A 89 -19.50 10.47 -3.16
CA ARG A 89 -18.89 11.24 -4.25
C ARG A 89 -18.12 12.44 -3.68
N ILE A 90 -16.83 12.50 -3.97
CA ILE A 90 -15.93 13.55 -3.47
C ILE A 90 -15.18 14.22 -4.63
N GLU A 91 -14.81 15.49 -4.45
CA GLU A 91 -13.94 16.22 -5.37
C GLU A 91 -12.51 16.23 -4.82
N PHE A 92 -11.55 15.75 -5.62
CA PHE A 92 -10.14 15.70 -5.23
C PHE A 92 -9.22 16.05 -6.40
N ASN A 93 -8.39 17.08 -6.23
CA ASN A 93 -7.48 17.60 -7.28
C ASN A 93 -8.17 17.82 -8.64
N GLY A 94 -9.40 18.37 -8.61
CA GLY A 94 -10.19 18.63 -9.82
C GLY A 94 -10.84 17.39 -10.45
N ASN A 95 -10.80 16.23 -9.79
CA ASN A 95 -11.44 15.01 -10.23
C ASN A 95 -12.58 14.62 -9.29
N THR A 96 -13.74 14.31 -9.88
CA THR A 96 -14.83 13.66 -9.15
C THR A 96 -14.50 12.18 -8.94
N LEU A 97 -14.33 11.77 -7.68
CA LEU A 97 -14.13 10.38 -7.29
C LEU A 97 -15.43 9.81 -6.72
N ASN A 98 -15.73 8.56 -7.07
CA ASN A 98 -16.82 7.80 -6.50
C ASN A 98 -16.25 6.67 -5.62
N LEU A 99 -16.47 6.78 -4.31
CA LEU A 99 -15.99 5.83 -3.31
C LEU A 99 -16.97 4.66 -3.09
N LYS A 100 -18.12 4.65 -3.75
CA LYS A 100 -19.13 3.59 -3.62
C LYS A 100 -18.57 2.23 -4.06
N PRO A 101 -18.65 1.19 -3.20
CA PRO A 101 -18.32 -0.18 -3.60
C PRO A 101 -19.32 -0.74 -4.64
N PRO A 102 -18.92 -1.76 -5.43
CA PRO A 102 -17.58 -2.35 -5.47
C PRO A 102 -16.61 -1.55 -6.34
N TRP A 103 -15.34 -1.49 -5.92
CA TRP A 103 -14.25 -0.92 -6.70
C TRP A 103 -13.75 -1.90 -7.76
N ALA A 104 -13.17 -1.39 -8.84
CA ALA A 104 -12.63 -2.21 -9.91
C ALA A 104 -11.47 -3.09 -9.40
N ARG A 105 -11.57 -4.41 -9.65
CA ARG A 105 -10.50 -5.37 -9.38
C ARG A 105 -9.69 -5.58 -10.64
N LEU A 106 -8.44 -5.15 -10.63
CA LEU A 106 -7.56 -5.16 -11.80
C LEU A 106 -6.38 -6.09 -11.58
N GLY A 107 -6.21 -7.08 -12.46
CA GLY A 107 -5.04 -7.95 -12.46
C GLY A 107 -3.79 -7.17 -12.89
N LEU A 108 -2.72 -7.25 -12.10
CA LEU A 108 -1.47 -6.51 -12.37
C LEU A 108 -0.95 -6.75 -13.79
N ARG A 109 -0.84 -8.03 -14.20
CA ARG A 109 -0.35 -8.43 -15.52
C ARG A 109 -1.19 -7.87 -16.66
N GLU A 110 -2.49 -8.12 -16.62
CA GLU A 110 -3.43 -7.67 -17.64
C GLU A 110 -3.44 -6.14 -17.76
N THR A 111 -3.35 -5.45 -16.62
CA THR A 111 -3.33 -3.99 -16.55
C THR A 111 -2.04 -3.44 -17.16
N ILE A 112 -0.88 -4.00 -16.83
CA ILE A 112 0.38 -3.59 -17.45
C ILE A 112 0.32 -3.82 -18.96
N ILE A 113 -0.11 -5.00 -19.42
CA ILE A 113 -0.27 -5.27 -20.86
C ILE A 113 -1.20 -4.25 -21.52
N LYS A 114 -2.34 -3.92 -20.89
CA LYS A 114 -3.32 -2.98 -21.42
C LYS A 114 -2.78 -1.56 -21.57
N TYR A 115 -2.00 -1.08 -20.60
CA TYR A 115 -1.56 0.33 -20.56
C TYR A 115 -0.16 0.56 -21.12
N SER A 116 0.74 -0.41 -21.02
CA SER A 116 2.12 -0.31 -21.54
C SER A 116 2.39 -1.21 -22.74
N GLY A 117 1.59 -2.24 -22.99
CA GLY A 117 1.85 -3.25 -24.03
C GLY A 117 2.88 -4.31 -23.64
N ILE A 118 3.51 -4.19 -22.46
CA ILE A 118 4.52 -5.14 -21.99
C ILE A 118 3.87 -6.27 -21.20
N ASP A 119 4.22 -7.51 -21.53
CA ASP A 119 3.96 -8.67 -20.69
C ASP A 119 5.22 -9.06 -19.94
N PHE A 120 5.39 -8.57 -18.71
CA PHE A 120 6.60 -8.77 -17.92
C PHE A 120 6.89 -10.25 -17.60
N ILE A 121 5.91 -11.16 -17.73
CA ILE A 121 6.16 -12.60 -17.55
C ILE A 121 6.95 -13.18 -18.73
N LYS A 122 6.90 -12.55 -19.91
CA LYS A 122 7.68 -12.99 -21.08
C LYS A 122 9.17 -12.60 -20.98
N TYR A 123 9.52 -11.74 -20.03
CA TYR A 123 10.87 -11.21 -19.83
C TYR A 123 11.32 -11.62 -18.42
N CYS A 124 11.98 -12.77 -18.32
CA CYS A 124 12.26 -13.45 -17.05
C CYS A 124 13.42 -12.84 -16.24
N ASP A 125 14.16 -11.90 -16.83
CA ASP A 125 15.25 -11.18 -16.20
C ASP A 125 15.12 -9.67 -16.41
N ALA A 126 15.72 -8.91 -15.50
CA ALA A 126 15.62 -7.46 -15.48
C ALA A 126 16.20 -6.82 -16.76
N ASP A 127 17.27 -7.38 -17.33
CA ASP A 127 17.90 -6.82 -18.53
C ASP A 127 17.01 -6.95 -19.76
N SER A 128 16.38 -8.11 -19.95
CA SER A 128 15.44 -8.36 -21.04
C SER A 128 14.21 -7.45 -20.96
N LEU A 129 13.70 -7.21 -19.74
CA LEU A 129 12.58 -6.30 -19.51
C LEU A 129 12.98 -4.84 -19.76
N ARG A 130 14.15 -4.41 -19.26
CA ARG A 130 14.69 -3.05 -19.50
C ARG A 130 14.86 -2.78 -20.99
N ALA A 131 15.38 -3.75 -21.74
CA ALA A 131 15.56 -3.63 -23.18
C ALA A 131 14.21 -3.39 -23.89
N GLU A 132 13.14 -4.07 -23.47
CA GLU A 132 11.80 -3.85 -24.03
C GLU A 132 11.22 -2.49 -23.63
N MET A 133 11.38 -2.09 -22.36
CA MET A 133 10.95 -0.78 -21.87
C MET A 133 11.60 0.38 -22.64
N LEU A 134 12.89 0.26 -22.95
CA LEU A 134 13.64 1.26 -23.74
C LEU A 134 13.12 1.36 -25.18
N LYS A 135 12.72 0.25 -25.82
CA LYS A 135 12.09 0.29 -27.15
C LYS A 135 10.79 1.09 -27.15
N LEU A 136 10.04 1.01 -26.05
CA LEU A 136 8.81 1.77 -25.84
C LEU A 136 9.04 3.19 -25.32
N LYS A 137 10.30 3.65 -25.26
CA LYS A 137 10.72 4.97 -24.76
C LYS A 137 10.28 5.24 -23.32
N MET A 138 10.16 4.19 -22.51
CA MET A 138 9.93 4.34 -21.08
C MET A 138 11.22 4.76 -20.38
N GLU A 139 11.11 5.57 -19.33
CA GLU A 139 12.23 5.92 -18.47
C GLU A 139 12.65 4.70 -17.64
N VAL A 140 13.94 4.39 -17.62
CA VAL A 140 14.52 3.25 -16.91
C VAL A 140 15.69 3.72 -16.06
N ASP A 141 15.66 3.39 -14.77
CA ASP A 141 16.80 3.64 -13.86
C ASP A 141 17.79 2.47 -13.98
N PRO A 142 19.02 2.70 -14.49
CA PRO A 142 20.01 1.64 -14.67
C PRO A 142 20.58 1.09 -13.36
N LYS A 143 20.30 1.73 -12.21
CA LYS A 143 20.83 1.33 -10.90
C LYS A 143 19.86 0.50 -10.05
N LYS A 144 18.61 0.35 -10.49
CA LYS A 144 17.61 -0.46 -9.79
C LYS A 144 17.51 -1.82 -10.44
N ASP A 145 17.87 -2.86 -9.69
CA ASP A 145 17.75 -4.27 -10.07
C ASP A 145 16.30 -4.66 -10.41
#